data_AF-A0A3M3ATL1-F1
#
_entry.id   AF-A0A3M3ATL1-F1
#
_cell.length_a   1.000
_cell.length_b   1.000
_cell.length_c   1.000
_cell.angle_alpha   90.00
_cell.angle_beta   90.00
_cell.angle_gamma   90.00
#
_symmetry.space_group_name_H-M   'P 1'
#
loop_
_entity.id
_entity.type
_entity.pdbx_description
1 polymer ?
#
loop_
_entity_poly.entity_id
_entity_poly.type
_entity_poly.pdbx_seq_one_letter_code
_entity_poly.pdbx_strand_id
1 'polypeptide(L)' 'MQVHFDIFRNFNYIDSTVHLWIFKKSTTDRKFNAAYVQTDETVNTLLKNVLIHEVNRTTEFAQYSYLAQTNDNS' A
#
# COMPACT_ATOMS: atom_id res chain seq x y z
N MET A 1 -2.88 -7.08 18.73
CA MET A 1 -3.38 -6.38 17.52
C MET A 1 -3.06 -4.89 17.56
N GLN A 2 -3.30 -4.19 18.67
CA GLN A 2 -2.97 -2.75 18.85
C GLN A 2 -1.50 -2.42 18.57
N VAL A 3 -0.56 -3.19 19.13
CA VAL A 3 0.89 -2.96 18.92
C VAL A 3 1.28 -3.02 17.43
N HIS A 4 0.69 -3.93 16.65
CA HIS A 4 0.95 -4.01 15.21
C HIS A 4 0.34 -2.82 14.47
N PHE A 5 -0.86 -2.38 14.85
CA PHE A 5 -1.46 -1.17 14.30
C PHE A 5 -0.58 0.05 14.53
N ASP A 6 -0.09 0.25 15.75
CA ASP A 6 0.77 1.39 16.09
C ASP A 6 2.11 1.34 15.33
N ILE A 7 2.67 0.15 15.11
CA ILE A 7 3.89 -0.04 14.30
C ILE A 7 3.64 0.37 12.84
N PHE A 8 2.53 -0.06 12.23
CA PHE A 8 2.21 0.31 10.85
C PHE A 8 1.86 1.80 10.72
N ARG A 9 1.17 2.36 11.71
CA ARG A 9 0.82 3.78 11.79
C ARG A 9 2.08 4.66 11.82
N ASN A 10 3.08 4.25 12.60
CA ASN A 10 4.32 4.98 12.82
C ASN A 10 5.47 4.53 11.90
N PHE A 11 5.14 3.89 10.77
CA PHE A 11 6.15 3.44 9.81
C PHE A 11 6.99 4.62 9.30
N ASN A 12 8.32 4.48 9.36
CA ASN A 12 9.25 5.51 8.90
C ASN A 12 9.46 5.40 7.39
N TYR A 13 8.79 6.25 6.62
CA TYR A 13 8.89 6.28 5.17
C TYR A 13 10.25 6.82 4.66
N ILE A 14 10.92 7.68 5.43
CA ILE A 14 12.20 8.30 5.05
C ILE A 14 13.29 7.23 4.95
N ASP A 15 13.40 6.38 5.99
CA ASP A 15 14.42 5.32 6.07
C ASP A 15 14.00 4.01 5.40
N SER A 16 12.90 4.02 4.64
CA SER A 16 12.40 2.83 3.95
C SER A 16 13.14 2.51 2.65
N THR A 17 13.15 1.23 2.26
CA THR A 17 13.65 0.79 0.95
C THR A 17 12.50 0.73 -0.05
N VAL A 18 12.71 1.29 -1.25
CA VAL A 18 11.70 1.33 -2.31
C VAL A 18 11.85 0.12 -3.22
N HIS A 19 10.73 -0.59 -3.47
CA HIS A 19 10.67 -1.68 -4.46
C HIS A 19 9.52 -1.42 -5.44
N LEU A 20 9.84 -1.30 -6.72
CA LEU A 20 8.84 -1.11 -7.77
C LEU A 20 8.52 -2.44 -8.47
N TRP A 21 7.24 -2.81 -8.45
CA TRP A 21 6.72 -3.99 -9.14
C TRP A 21 5.66 -3.59 -10.16
N ILE A 22 5.77 -4.12 -11.37
CA ILE A 22 4.78 -3.93 -12.42
C ILE A 22 4.01 -5.24 -12.60
N PHE A 23 2.70 -5.17 -12.43
CA PHE A 23 1.79 -6.28 -12.69
C PHE A 23 1.08 -6.06 -14.02
N LYS A 24 1.27 -6.98 -14.97
CA LYS A 24 0.57 -6.98 -16.25
C LYS A 24 -0.36 -8.16 -16.34
N LYS A 25 -1.58 -7.93 -16.82
CA LYS A 25 -2.51 -9.01 -17.15
C LYS A 25 -1.86 -9.91 -18.20
N SER A 26 -1.89 -11.20 -17.95
CA SER A 26 -1.36 -12.20 -18.89
C SER A 26 -2.52 -12.91 -19.59
N THR A 27 -2.25 -13.42 -20.78
CA THR A 27 -3.19 -14.21 -21.58
C THR A 27 -3.08 -15.72 -21.29
N THR A 28 -2.13 -16.12 -20.43
CA THR A 28 -1.91 -17.51 -19.99
C THR A 28 -2.73 -17.87 -18.74
N ASP A 29 -2.70 -19.14 -18.32
CA ASP A 29 -3.31 -19.61 -17.06
C ASP A 29 -2.84 -18.85 -15.81
N ARG A 30 -1.60 -18.32 -15.83
CA ARG A 30 -1.17 -17.29 -14.88
C ARG A 30 -1.91 -16.00 -15.19
N LYS A 31 -2.84 -15.57 -14.32
CA LYS A 31 -3.67 -14.36 -14.48
C LYS A 31 -2.85 -13.06 -14.58
N PHE A 32 -1.71 -12.97 -13.89
CA PHE A 32 -0.83 -11.81 -13.88
C PHE A 32 0.63 -12.23 -13.98
N ASN A 33 1.40 -11.42 -14.71
CA ASN A 33 2.86 -11.45 -14.70
C ASN A 33 3.37 -10.29 -13.86
N ALA A 34 4.35 -10.57 -13.00
CA ALA A 34 5.02 -9.57 -12.18
C ALA A 34 6.45 -9.36 -12.69
N ALA A 35 6.86 -8.10 -12.81
CA ALA A 35 8.23 -7.73 -13.13
C ALA A 35 8.76 -6.76 -12.08
N TYR A 36 9.95 -7.05 -11.55
CA TYR A 36 10.67 -6.12 -10.70
C TYR A 36 11.39 -5.09 -11.55
N VAL A 37 11.28 -3.82 -11.18
CA VAL A 37 11.97 -2.71 -11.84
C VAL A 37 12.93 -2.08 -10.85
N GLN A 38 14.20 -2.07 -11.21
CA GLN A 38 15.20 -1.33 -10.45
C GLN A 38 15.04 0.16 -10.72
N THR A 39 14.90 0.93 -9.66
CA THR A 39 14.76 2.39 -9.68
C THR A 39 16.06 3.05 -9.23
N ASP A 40 16.31 4.26 -9.72
CA ASP A 40 17.42 5.09 -9.27
C ASP A 40 17.04 5.91 -8.01
N GLU A 41 18.03 6.59 -7.43
CA GLU A 41 17.85 7.37 -6.21
C GLU A 41 16.87 8.53 -6.38
N THR A 42 16.85 9.15 -7.57
CA THR A 42 15.95 10.27 -7.89
C THR A 42 14.50 9.82 -7.90
N VAL A 43 14.21 8.70 -8.56
CA VAL A 43 12.87 8.08 -8.62
C VAL A 43 12.45 7.59 -7.24
N ASN A 44 13.37 6.98 -6.48
CA ASN A 44 13.09 6.54 -5.10
C ASN A 44 12.68 7.73 -4.22
N THR A 45 13.41 8.83 -4.30
CA THR A 45 13.10 10.06 -3.57
C THR A 45 11.74 10.63 -3.97
N LEU A 46 11.44 10.67 -5.27
CA LEU A 46 10.14 11.15 -5.77
C LEU A 46 8.98 10.29 -5.22
N LEU A 47 9.11 8.96 -5.29
CA LEU A 47 8.09 8.02 -4.81
C LEU A 47 7.86 8.16 -3.29
N LYS A 48 8.93 8.31 -2.51
CA LYS A 48 8.84 8.57 -1.06
C LYS A 48 8.09 9.88 -0.78
N ASN A 49 8.41 10.95 -1.50
CA ASN A 49 7.79 12.25 -1.30
C ASN A 49 6.29 12.24 -1.62
N VAL A 50 5.89 11.60 -2.72
CA VAL A 50 4.48 11.42 -3.07
C VAL A 50 3.76 10.66 -1.96
N LEU A 51 4.35 9.57 -1.48
CA LEU A 51 3.73 8.77 -0.44
C LEU A 51 3.59 9.54 0.89
N ILE A 52 4.61 10.27 1.32
CA ILE A 52 4.55 11.12 2.52
C ILE A 52 3.47 12.19 2.36
N HIS A 53 3.37 12.80 1.17
CA HIS A 53 2.33 13.78 0.88
C HIS A 53 0.92 13.19 1.02
N GLU A 54 0.67 12.02 0.43
CA GLU A 54 -0.66 11.36 0.49
C GLU A 54 -1.01 10.89 1.91
N VAL A 55 -0.04 10.40 2.68
CA VAL A 55 -0.26 10.02 4.08
C VAL A 55 -0.61 11.24 4.92
N ASN A 56 0.07 12.37 4.72
CA ASN A 56 -0.24 13.62 5.41
C ASN A 56 -1.58 14.23 4.96
N ARG A 57 -1.95 14.06 3.69
CA ARG A 57 -3.23 14.50 3.12
C ARG A 57 -4.41 13.69 3.65
N THR A 58 -4.20 12.40 3.95
CA THR A 58 -5.24 11.51 4.47
C THR A 58 -5.55 11.88 5.93
N THR A 59 -6.57 12.70 6.14
CA THR A 59 -7.01 13.17 7.47
C THR A 59 -8.11 12.29 8.09
N GLU A 60 -8.82 11.52 7.27
CA GLU A 60 -9.90 10.64 7.73
C GLU A 60 -9.38 9.24 8.03
N PHE A 61 -9.35 8.90 9.31
CA PHE A 61 -9.09 7.55 9.81
C PHE A 61 -10.43 6.94 10.23
N ALA A 62 -11.04 6.15 9.36
CA ALA A 62 -12.16 5.32 9.76
C ALA A 62 -11.62 4.16 10.60
N GLN A 63 -12.01 4.12 11.87
CA GLN A 63 -11.76 2.93 12.70
C GLN A 63 -12.46 1.74 12.03
N TYR A 64 -11.75 0.63 11.83
CA TYR A 64 -12.37 -0.61 11.37
C TYR A 64 -13.49 -0.98 12.35
N SER A 65 -14.74 -0.70 11.96
CA SER A 65 -15.92 -1.26 12.60
C SER A 65 -16.33 -2.53 11.86
N TYR A 66 -17.10 -3.40 12.52
CA TYR A 66 -17.67 -4.54 11.86
C TYR A 66 -18.47 -4.05 10.64
N LEU A 67 -18.07 -4.50 9.45
CA LEU A 67 -18.94 -4.48 8.27
C LEU A 67 -20.08 -5.44 8.60
N ALA A 68 -21.04 -4.99 9.40
CA ALA A 68 -22.30 -5.68 9.63
C ALA A 68 -23.08 -5.63 8.32
N GLN A 69 -22.67 -6.45 7.36
CA GLN A 69 -23.51 -6.85 6.26
C GLN A 69 -24.42 -7.91 6.87
N THR A 70 -25.61 -7.49 7.30
CA THR A 70 -26.72 -8.44 7.46
C THR A 70 -26.89 -9.11 6.11
N ASN A 71 -26.54 -10.39 6.03
CA ASN A 71 -27.00 -11.25 4.96
C ASN A 71 -28.52 -11.37 5.12
N ASP A 72 -29.27 -10.40 4.61
CA ASP A 72 -30.71 -10.52 4.41
C ASP A 72 -30.94 -11.41 3.19
N ASN A 73 -30.63 -12.70 3.34
CA ASN A 73 -31.12 -13.75 2.46
C ASN A 73 -31.38 -14.99 3.32
N SER A 74 -32.59 -15.01 3.90
CA SER A 74 -33.26 -16.21 4.45
C SER A 74 -33.80 -17.09 3.33
#